data_AF-A0A7W0JDI6-F1
#
_entry.id   AF-A0A7W0JDI6-F1
#
_cell.length_a   1.000
_cell.length_b   1.000
_cell.length_c   1.000
_cell.angle_alpha   90.00
_cell.angle_beta   90.00
_cell.angle_gamma   90.00
#
_symmetry.space_group_name_H-M   'P 1'
#
loop_
_entity.id
_entity.type
_entity.pdbx_description
1 polymer ?
#
loop_
_entity_poly.entity_id
_entity_poly.type
_entity_poly.pdbx_seq_one_letter_code
_entity_poly.pdbx_strand_id
1 'polypeptide(L)' 'MLNPSSHAIVMELKGKLYVPSHDLFCQVRAPLDAEGNCVATYLYSAFGEEQIQGDVLCPWRYAGKRIDAETGFYLLW' A
#
# COMPACT_ATOMS: atom_id res chain seq x y z
N MET A 1 -16.72 10.73 -17.21
CA MET A 1 -16.91 9.29 -16.98
C MET A 1 -15.68 8.83 -16.21
N LEU A 2 -15.81 8.60 -14.90
CA LEU A 2 -14.69 8.14 -14.06
C LEU A 2 -14.31 6.74 -14.54
N ASN A 3 -13.06 6.57 -14.97
CA ASN A 3 -12.49 5.24 -15.18
C ASN A 3 -12.58 4.50 -13.82
N PRO A 4 -13.26 3.33 -13.71
CA PRO A 4 -13.25 2.60 -12.46
C PRO A 4 -11.81 2.18 -12.21
N SER A 5 -11.20 2.90 -11.29
CA SER A 5 -9.81 2.73 -10.96
C SER A 5 -9.63 1.34 -10.36
N SER A 6 -8.62 0.59 -10.78
CA SER A 6 -8.30 -0.75 -10.26
C SER A 6 -7.70 -0.68 -8.85
N HIS A 7 -8.35 0.01 -7.92
CA HIS A 7 -7.85 0.22 -6.56
C HIS A 7 -8.40 -0.83 -5.62
N ALA A 8 -7.56 -1.31 -4.71
CA ALA A 8 -8.00 -2.18 -3.64
C ALA A 8 -8.96 -1.42 -2.72
N ILE A 9 -10.12 -2.00 -2.40
CA ILE A 9 -11.05 -1.42 -1.42
C ILE A 9 -10.81 -2.07 -0.05
N VAL A 10 -10.37 -3.33 -0.05
CA VAL A 10 -10.01 -4.11 1.13
C VAL A 10 -8.83 -5.02 0.77
N MET A 11 -7.94 -5.27 1.72
CA MET A 11 -6.85 -6.23 1.61
C MET A 11 -6.89 -7.20 2.78
N GLU A 12 -6.77 -8.49 2.50
CA GLU A 12 -6.50 -9.49 3.52
C GLU A 12 -4.98 -9.68 3.63
N LEU A 13 -4.42 -9.41 4.80
CA LEU A 13 -3.00 -9.57 5.09
C LEU A 13 -2.85 -10.43 6.34
N LYS A 14 -2.27 -11.63 6.16
CA LYS A 14 -2.05 -12.61 7.24
C LYS A 14 -3.34 -12.95 8.02
N GLY A 15 -4.46 -13.12 7.33
CA GLY A 15 -5.75 -13.45 7.95
C GLY A 15 -6.49 -12.28 8.59
N LYS A 16 -5.99 -11.04 8.47
CA LYS A 16 -6.66 -9.83 8.98
C LYS A 16 -7.01 -8.89 7.83
N LEU A 17 -8.19 -8.29 7.89
CA LEU A 17 -8.67 -7.34 6.89
C LEU A 17 -8.20 -5.93 7.21
N TYR A 18 -7.82 -5.21 6.16
CA TYR A 18 -7.43 -3.81 6.21
C TYR A 18 -8.06 -3.03 5.07
N VAL A 19 -8.38 -1.76 5.32
CA VAL A 19 -8.85 -0.82 4.30
C VAL A 19 -7.69 0.10 3.93
N PRO A 20 -7.13 0.02 2.72
CA PRO A 20 -6.07 0.93 2.28
C PRO A 20 -6.62 2.33 1.96
N SER A 21 -6.01 3.36 2.54
CA SER A 21 -6.08 4.72 1.99
C SER A 21 -5.07 4.89 0.86
N HIS A 22 -5.46 5.62 -0.19
CA HIS A 22 -4.62 5.87 -1.36
C HIS A 22 -4.37 7.36 -1.55
N ASP A 23 -3.22 7.70 -2.14
CA ASP A 23 -2.97 9.04 -2.67
C ASP A 23 -3.48 9.22 -4.11
N LEU A 24 -3.21 10.38 -4.70
CA LEU A 24 -3.62 10.73 -6.06
C LEU A 24 -2.98 9.85 -7.15
N PHE A 25 -1.87 9.17 -6.82
CA PHE A 25 -1.20 8.19 -7.69
C PHE A 25 -1.57 6.75 -7.34
N CYS A 26 -2.58 6.60 -6.48
CA CYS A 26 -3.17 5.31 -6.14
C CYS A 26 -2.23 4.41 -5.34
N GLN A 27 -1.26 5.01 -4.68
CA GLN A 27 -0.30 4.31 -3.83
C GLN A 27 -0.92 4.12 -2.45
N VAL A 28 -0.74 2.94 -1.85
CA VAL A 28 -1.20 2.69 -0.48
C VAL A 28 -0.42 3.58 0.48
N ARG A 29 -1.12 4.45 1.23
CA ARG A 29 -0.54 5.37 2.20
C ARG A 29 -0.70 4.91 3.63
N ALA A 30 -1.88 4.43 3.99
CA ALA A 30 -2.13 3.90 5.31
C ALA A 30 -3.18 2.78 5.26
N PRO A 31 -2.83 1.54 5.63
CA PRO A 31 -3.81 0.50 5.93
C PRO A 31 -4.48 0.80 7.27
N LEU A 32 -5.80 0.84 7.22
CA LEU A 32 -6.66 1.02 8.38
C LEU A 32 -7.17 -0.35 8.86
N ASP A 33 -7.22 -0.58 10.17
CA ASP A 33 -7.91 -1.75 10.72
C ASP A 33 -9.45 -1.62 10.64
N ALA A 34 -10.18 -2.61 11.14
CA ALA A 34 -11.64 -2.64 11.10
C ALA A 34 -12.28 -1.51 11.93
N GLU A 35 -11.55 -1.01 12.92
CA GLU A 35 -11.92 0.10 13.79
C GLU A 35 -11.55 1.47 13.18
N GLY A 36 -10.84 1.48 12.06
CA GLY A 36 -10.42 2.69 11.35
C GLY A 36 -9.09 3.28 11.84
N ASN A 37 -8.35 2.58 12.70
CA ASN A 37 -7.05 3.04 13.18
C ASN A 37 -5.98 2.84 12.11
N CYS A 38 -5.10 3.83 11.97
CA CYS A 38 -3.93 3.74 11.10
C CYS A 38 -2.89 2.78 11.71
N VAL A 39 -2.59 1.69 11.00
CA VAL A 39 -1.65 0.66 11.49
C VAL A 39 -0.23 0.93 11.02
N ALA A 40 -0.08 1.57 9.87
CA ALA A 40 1.21 2.00 9.33
C ALA A 40 1.03 3.19 8.38
N THR A 41 2.09 3.96 8.18
CA THR A 41 2.15 5.03 7.19
C THR A 41 3.29 4.77 6.22
N TYR A 42 2.99 4.76 4.93
CA TYR A 42 3.93 4.62 3.82
C TYR A 42 4.04 5.97 3.12
N LEU A 43 5.26 6.49 3.03
CA LEU A 43 5.60 7.70 2.30
C LEU A 43 6.54 7.32 1.16
N TYR A 44 6.31 7.92 -0.01
CA TYR A 44 7.10 7.66 -1.21
C TYR A 44 7.66 8.97 -1.74
N SER A 45 8.96 8.97 -2.07
CA SER A 45 9.53 10.03 -2.89
C SER A 45 9.01 9.92 -4.33
N ALA A 46 9.27 10.94 -5.15
CA ALA A 46 8.87 10.94 -6.56
C ALA A 46 9.50 9.79 -7.38
N PHE A 47 10.54 9.15 -6.84
CA PHE A 47 11.24 8.02 -7.47
C PHE A 47 11.01 6.69 -6.75
N GLY A 48 10.10 6.64 -5.77
CA GLY A 48 9.71 5.41 -5.08
C GLY A 48 10.59 5.01 -3.90
N GLU A 49 11.43 5.91 -3.38
CA GLU A 49 12.11 5.68 -2.10
C GLU A 49 11.08 5.70 -0.97
N GLU A 50 11.15 4.71 -0.08
CA GLU A 50 10.16 4.50 0.95
C GLU A 50 10.62 5.01 2.32
N GLN A 51 9.71 5.71 2.99
CA GLN A 51 9.79 5.92 4.43
C GLN A 51 8.54 5.34 5.08
N ILE A 52 8.72 4.32 5.91
CA ILE A 52 7.63 3.60 6.57
C ILE A 52 7.66 3.88 8.07
N GLN A 53 6.49 4.17 8.63
CA GLN A 53 6.27 4.29 10.07
C GLN A 53 5.25 3.22 10.50
N GLY A 54 5.57 2.46 11.55
CA GLY A 54 4.75 1.33 12.00
C GLY A 54 5.11 0.00 11.31
N ASP A 55 4.16 -0.93 11.31
CA ASP A 55 4.41 -2.28 10.82
C ASP A 55 4.36 -2.37 9.29
N VAL A 56 5.37 -3.03 8.73
CA VAL A 56 5.42 -3.34 7.31
C VAL A 56 4.46 -4.50 7.01
N LEU A 57 3.27 -4.14 6.53
CA LEU A 57 2.16 -5.06 6.33
C LEU A 57 1.85 -5.32 4.85
N CYS A 58 1.86 -4.27 4.03
CA CYS A 58 1.41 -4.36 2.65
C CYS A 58 2.58 -4.67 1.70
N PRO A 59 2.55 -5.76 0.92
CA PRO A 59 3.56 -6.03 -0.09
C PRO A 59 3.30 -5.26 -1.40
N TRP A 60 2.08 -4.73 -1.63
CA TRP A 60 1.78 -3.83 -2.76
C TRP A 60 1.95 -2.38 -2.33
N ARG A 61 2.94 -1.68 -2.89
CA ARG A 61 3.38 -0.36 -2.42
C ARG A 61 3.45 0.65 -3.56
N TYR A 62 4.62 1.19 -3.85
CA TYR A 62 4.81 2.22 -4.88
C TYR A 62 4.22 1.79 -6.22
N ALA A 63 3.48 2.70 -6.85
CA ALA A 63 2.74 2.48 -8.10
C ALA A 63 1.85 1.21 -8.11
N GLY A 64 1.39 0.75 -6.95
CA GLY A 64 0.59 -0.48 -6.81
C GLY A 64 1.34 -1.76 -7.12
N LYS A 65 2.68 -1.71 -7.22
CA LYS A 65 3.53 -2.86 -7.54
C LYS A 65 3.93 -3.62 -6.29
N ARG A 66 4.15 -4.92 -6.45
CA ARG A 66 4.61 -5.78 -5.35
C ARG A 66 6.11 -5.59 -5.16
N ILE A 67 6.54 -5.34 -3.92
CA ILE A 67 7.95 -5.36 -3.56
C ILE A 67 8.39 -6.79 -3.25
N ASP A 68 9.55 -7.16 -3.74
CA ASP A 68 10.25 -8.36 -3.32
C ASP A 68 11.04 -8.06 -2.03
N ALA A 69 10.76 -8.82 -0.97
CA ALA A 69 11.33 -8.54 0.35
C ALA A 69 12.81 -8.91 0.45
N GLU A 70 13.32 -9.79 -0.41
CA GLU A 70 14.72 -10.21 -0.42
C GLU A 70 15.61 -9.16 -1.10
N THR A 71 15.18 -8.65 -2.25
CA THR A 71 15.97 -7.72 -3.07
C THR A 71 15.64 -6.25 -2.83
N GLY A 72 14.45 -5.95 -2.31
CA GLY A 72 13.93 -4.58 -2.19
C GLY A 72 13.47 -3.97 -3.52
N PHE A 73 13.39 -4.77 -4.59
CA PHE A 73 12.93 -4.28 -5.91
C PHE A 73 11.43 -4.48 -6.13
N TYR A 74 10.86 -3.61 -6.96
CA TYR A 74 9.48 -3.71 -7.41
C TYR A 74 9.34 -4.63 -8.61
N LEU A 75 8.40 -5.57 -8.52
CA LEU A 75 8.04 -6.47 -9.62
C LEU A 75 7.18 -5.72 -10.64
N LEU A 76 7.62 -5.70 -11.90
CA LEU A 76 6.97 -4.91 -12.96
C LEU A 76 5.86 -5.67 -13.71
N TRP A 77 5.84 -6.99 -13.62
CA TRP A 77 5.00 -7.90 -14.42
C TRP A 77 3.72 -8.31 -13.68
#